data_AF-A0A9D4ERL7-F1
#
_entry.id   AF-A0A9D4ERL7-F1
#
_cell.length_a   1.000
_cell.length_b   1.000
_cell.length_c   1.000
_cell.angle_alpha   90.00
_cell.angle_beta   90.00
_cell.angle_gamma   90.00
#
_symmetry.space_group_name_H-M   'P 1'
#
loop_
_entity.id
_entity.type
_entity.pdbx_description
1 polymer ?
#
loop_
_entity_poly.entity_id
_entity_poly.type
_entity_poly.pdbx_seq_one_letter_code
_entity_poly.pdbx_strand_id
1 'polypeptide(L)'
;MLLLLLLLLQLLLLLLLLLLLLLLLLLLLLLLLLLLPLLLLLLLLLLLLLLLVLLLLLLLLVLLLLVLLLLVLLLLLPPPPPPPLLLLLLLPLLLLLLPLLLLLLPLLLLLLLLLLLLLLLLLLLLLLLLLLLLLLLLLLLLLLLLLLLLLLLLLLQLLLLLLLLLLLLQHHHHHHHHHHHSQ
;
A
#
# COMPACT_ATOMS: atom_id res chain seq x y z
N MET A 1 40.33 -6.81 -33.01
CA MET A 1 40.52 -6.98 -31.55
C MET A 1 39.76 -5.93 -30.74
N LEU A 2 40.04 -4.62 -30.91
CA LEU A 2 39.38 -3.55 -30.14
C LEU A 2 37.85 -3.56 -30.23
N LEU A 3 37.31 -3.79 -31.42
CA LEU A 3 35.86 -3.85 -31.61
C LEU A 3 35.20 -5.04 -30.87
N LEU A 4 35.84 -6.21 -30.86
CA LEU A 4 35.33 -7.37 -30.13
C LEU A 4 35.28 -7.10 -28.62
N LEU A 5 36.30 -6.40 -28.10
CA LEU A 5 36.34 -5.97 -26.70
C LEU A 5 35.20 -5.01 -26.36
N LEU A 6 34.90 -4.05 -27.24
CA LEU A 6 33.78 -3.12 -27.06
C LEU A 6 32.42 -3.83 -27.05
N LEU A 7 32.20 -4.77 -27.97
CA LEU A 7 30.97 -5.58 -27.99
C LEU A 7 30.82 -6.42 -26.72
N LEU A 8 31.91 -7.05 -26.25
CA LEU A 8 31.91 -7.83 -25.01
C LEU A 8 31.57 -6.96 -23.80
N LEU A 9 32.19 -5.78 -23.70
CA LEU A 9 31.92 -4.82 -22.62
C LEU A 9 30.45 -4.38 -22.64
N GLN A 10 29.90 -4.08 -23.82
CA GLN A 10 28.51 -3.66 -23.94
C GLN A 10 27.53 -4.79 -23.56
N LEU A 11 27.81 -6.02 -23.97
CA LEU A 11 27.02 -7.19 -23.57
C LEU A 11 27.05 -7.38 -22.05
N LEU A 12 28.22 -7.23 -21.43
CA LEU A 12 28.38 -7.29 -19.97
C LEU A 12 27.56 -6.21 -19.27
N LEU A 13 27.60 -4.97 -19.77
CA LEU A 13 26.81 -3.86 -19.23
C LEU A 13 25.30 -4.11 -19.35
N LEU A 14 24.84 -4.65 -20.48
CA LEU A 14 23.43 -5.02 -20.69
C LEU A 14 23.00 -6.12 -19.72
N LEU A 15 23.83 -7.15 -19.53
CA LEU A 15 23.56 -8.23 -18.58
C LEU A 15 23.48 -7.70 -17.14
N LEU A 16 24.42 -6.83 -16.74
CA LEU A 16 24.42 -6.20 -15.42
C LEU A 16 23.15 -5.38 -15.19
N LEU A 17 22.73 -4.61 -16.18
CA LEU A 17 21.53 -3.79 -16.08
C LEU A 17 20.26 -4.64 -16.01
N LEU A 18 20.19 -5.73 -16.78
CA LEU A 18 19.08 -6.70 -16.70
C LEU A 18 19.02 -7.35 -15.30
N LEU A 19 20.17 -7.73 -14.74
CA LEU A 19 20.25 -8.28 -13.38
C LEU A 19 19.78 -7.26 -12.34
N LEU A 20 20.19 -5.99 -12.47
CA LEU A 20 19.76 -4.91 -11.59
C LEU A 20 18.23 -4.69 -11.67
N LEU A 21 17.67 -4.73 -12.88
CA LEU A 21 16.22 -4.63 -13.11
C LEU A 21 15.48 -5.77 -12.41
N LEU A 22 15.95 -7.01 -12.56
CA LEU A 22 15.38 -8.18 -11.90
C LEU A 22 15.44 -8.06 -10.38
N LEU A 23 16.59 -7.62 -9.84
CA LEU A 23 16.77 -7.40 -8.41
C LEU A 23 15.80 -6.35 -7.88
N LEU A 24 15.61 -5.24 -8.61
CA LEU A 24 14.67 -4.19 -8.24
C LEU A 24 13.22 -4.72 -8.20
N LEU A 25 12.84 -5.49 -9.21
CA LEU A 25 11.51 -6.10 -9.28
C LEU A 25 11.29 -7.07 -8.10
N LEU A 26 12.29 -7.89 -7.78
CA LEU A 26 12.24 -8.80 -6.64
C LEU A 26 12.11 -8.03 -5.32
N LEU A 27 12.87 -6.94 -5.16
CA LEU A 27 12.79 -6.06 -3.99
C LEU A 27 11.39 -5.45 -3.84
N LEU A 28 10.79 -4.98 -4.94
CA LEU A 28 9.42 -4.48 -4.94
C LEU A 28 8.43 -5.55 -4.49
N LEU A 29 8.54 -6.76 -5.03
CA LEU A 29 7.66 -7.87 -4.68
C LEU A 29 7.80 -8.23 -3.20
N LEU A 30 9.03 -8.32 -2.70
CA LEU A 30 9.30 -8.62 -1.29
C LEU A 30 8.73 -7.55 -0.36
N LEU A 31 8.92 -6.29 -0.72
CA LEU A 31 8.37 -5.15 0.01
C LEU A 31 6.84 -5.21 0.05
N LEU A 32 6.18 -5.45 -1.08
CA LEU A 32 4.73 -5.60 -1.15
C LEU A 32 4.25 -6.77 -0.29
N LEU A 33 4.93 -7.91 -0.37
CA LEU A 33 4.63 -9.10 0.41
C LEU A 33 4.77 -8.86 1.91
N LEU A 34 5.74 -8.03 2.33
CA LEU A 34 5.97 -7.68 3.72
C LEU A 34 4.94 -6.65 4.24
N LEU A 35 4.53 -5.70 3.41
CA LEU A 35 3.59 -4.65 3.80
C LEU A 35 2.13 -5.12 3.78
N LEU A 36 1.77 -6.06 2.92
CA LEU A 36 0.41 -6.62 2.84
C LEU A 36 -0.11 -7.18 4.18
N PRO A 37 0.59 -8.07 4.90
CA PRO A 37 0.11 -8.59 6.18
C PRO A 37 -0.01 -7.51 7.25
N LEU A 38 0.86 -6.48 7.23
CA LEU A 38 0.77 -5.34 8.13
C LEU A 38 -0.52 -4.53 7.88
N LEU A 39 -0.82 -4.27 6.60
CA LEU A 39 -2.05 -3.57 6.21
C LEU A 39 -3.30 -4.38 6.58
N LEU A 40 -3.28 -5.70 6.36
CA LEU A 40 -4.37 -6.59 6.77
C LEU A 40 -4.58 -6.60 8.28
N LEU A 41 -3.50 -6.65 9.06
CA LEU A 41 -3.56 -6.59 10.52
C LEU A 41 -4.16 -5.25 10.99
N LEU A 42 -3.74 -4.14 10.39
CA LEU A 42 -4.24 -2.82 10.71
C LEU A 42 -5.73 -2.68 10.38
N LEU A 43 -6.16 -3.21 9.22
CA LEU A 43 -7.56 -3.26 8.82
C LEU A 43 -8.40 -4.12 9.77
N LEU A 44 -7.88 -5.28 10.20
CA LEU A 44 -8.54 -6.14 11.16
C LEU A 44 -8.71 -5.44 12.51
N LEU A 45 -7.67 -4.74 12.99
CA LEU A 45 -7.74 -3.95 14.22
C LEU A 45 -8.79 -2.84 14.12
N LEU A 46 -8.84 -2.15 12.97
CA LEU A 46 -9.85 -1.12 12.69
C LEU A 46 -11.26 -1.69 12.74
N LEU A 47 -11.48 -2.85 12.11
CA LEU A 47 -12.78 -3.54 12.11
C LEU A 47 -13.19 -3.95 13.53
N LEU A 48 -12.27 -4.53 14.30
CA LEU A 48 -12.53 -4.93 15.68
C LEU A 48 -12.88 -3.73 16.56
N LEU A 49 -12.14 -2.63 16.42
CA LEU A 49 -12.40 -1.40 17.16
C LEU A 49 -13.74 -0.77 16.79
N LEU A 50 -14.08 -0.76 15.48
CA LEU A 50 -15.38 -0.31 15.00
C LEU A 50 -16.53 -1.16 15.59
N LEU A 51 -16.37 -2.47 15.61
CA LEU A 51 -17.34 -3.39 16.21
C LEU A 51 -17.51 -3.12 17.72
N LEU A 52 -16.42 -2.87 18.44
CA LEU A 52 -16.45 -2.52 19.86
C LEU A 52 -17.20 -1.20 20.09
N VAL A 53 -16.92 -0.18 19.28
CA VAL A 53 -17.63 1.11 19.33
C VAL A 53 -19.13 0.90 19.08
N LEU A 54 -19.50 0.11 18.07
CA LEU A 54 -20.90 -0.21 17.76
C LEU A 54 -21.59 -0.93 18.93
N LEU A 55 -20.92 -1.90 19.54
CA LEU A 55 -21.44 -2.63 20.69
C LEU A 55 -21.68 -1.70 21.89
N LEU A 56 -20.75 -0.78 22.17
CA LEU A 56 -20.89 0.20 23.25
C LEU A 56 -22.00 1.22 22.97
N LEU A 57 -22.14 1.66 21.71
CA LEU A 57 -23.27 2.50 21.30
C LEU A 57 -24.61 1.78 21.50
N LEU A 58 -24.69 0.49 21.12
CA LEU A 58 -25.87 -0.32 21.33
C LEU A 58 -26.16 -0.48 22.83
N LEU A 59 -25.15 -0.76 23.65
CA LEU A 59 -25.30 -0.86 25.11
C LEU A 59 -25.80 0.46 25.70
N LEU A 60 -25.22 1.59 25.28
CA LEU A 60 -25.63 2.92 25.70
C LEU A 60 -27.09 3.21 25.32
N LEU A 61 -27.49 2.84 24.10
CA LEU A 61 -28.87 2.97 23.64
C LEU A 61 -29.83 2.14 24.50
N VAL A 62 -29.51 0.87 24.76
CA VAL A 62 -30.33 -0.01 25.62
C VAL A 62 -30.45 0.56 27.03
N LEU A 63 -29.34 1.04 27.60
CA LEU A 63 -29.33 1.68 28.92
C LEU A 63 -30.25 2.91 28.95
N LEU A 64 -30.16 3.76 27.93
CA LEU A 64 -30.98 4.97 27.81
C LEU A 64 -32.47 4.63 27.63
N LEU A 65 -32.79 3.62 26.82
CA LEU A 65 -34.16 3.12 26.66
C LEU A 65 -34.70 2.54 27.97
N LEU A 66 -33.88 1.83 28.75
CA LEU A 66 -34.28 1.29 30.05
C LEU A 66 -34.55 2.41 31.06
N VAL A 67 -33.68 3.43 31.11
CA VAL A 67 -33.92 4.63 31.92
C VAL A 67 -35.21 5.33 31.49
N LEU A 68 -35.42 5.52 30.19
CA LEU A 68 -36.64 6.14 29.66
C LEU A 68 -37.89 5.33 30.01
N LEU A 69 -37.85 4.00 29.84
CA LEU A 69 -38.95 3.11 30.19
C LEU A 69 -39.30 3.20 31.67
N LEU A 70 -38.30 3.22 32.57
CA LEU A 70 -38.52 3.39 34.00
C LEU A 70 -39.18 4.74 34.32
N LEU A 71 -38.75 5.82 33.65
CA LEU A 71 -39.36 7.14 33.79
C LEU A 71 -40.81 7.16 33.28
N VAL A 72 -41.09 6.52 32.14
CA VAL A 72 -42.45 6.42 31.58
C VAL A 72 -43.34 5.58 32.49
N LEU A 73 -42.87 4.44 33.00
CA LEU A 73 -43.61 3.61 33.95
C LEU A 73 -43.95 4.40 35.22
N LEU A 74 -43.01 5.20 35.73
CA LEU A 74 -43.25 6.11 36.85
C LEU A 74 -44.37 7.12 36.57
N LEU A 75 -44.47 7.62 35.33
CA LEU A 75 -45.49 8.59 34.92
C LEU A 75 -46.87 7.96 34.62
N LEU A 76 -46.91 6.70 34.17
CA LEU A 76 -48.14 6.02 33.74
C LEU A 76 -48.84 5.23 34.85
N LEU A 77 -48.19 5.02 36.00
CA LEU A 77 -48.80 4.33 37.14
C LEU A 77 -50.04 5.12 37.63
N PRO A 78 -51.24 4.50 37.68
CA PRO A 78 -52.41 5.17 38.21
C PRO A 78 -52.20 5.52 39.69
N PRO A 79 -52.73 6.65 40.19
CA PRO A 79 -52.79 6.88 41.63
C PRO A 79 -53.68 5.77 42.23
N PRO A 80 -53.13 4.78 42.98
CA PRO A 80 -52.96 4.94 44.43
C PRO A 80 -51.93 4.03 45.18
N PRO A 81 -50.71 3.68 44.71
CA PRO A 81 -49.71 3.15 45.64
C PRO A 81 -49.03 4.31 46.39
N PRO A 82 -48.64 4.15 47.67
CA PRO A 82 -48.01 5.22 48.41
C PRO A 82 -46.73 5.65 47.68
N PRO A 83 -46.61 6.92 47.26
CA PRO A 83 -45.46 7.44 46.52
C PRO A 83 -44.07 7.11 47.12
N PRO A 84 -43.87 6.96 48.46
CA PRO A 84 -42.55 6.63 48.99
C PRO A 84 -42.01 5.25 48.59
N LEU A 85 -42.83 4.20 48.45
CA LEU A 85 -42.31 2.84 48.23
C LEU A 85 -41.75 2.64 46.82
N LEU A 86 -42.39 3.24 45.81
CA LEU A 86 -41.92 3.16 44.42
C LEU A 86 -40.62 3.94 44.21
N LEU A 87 -40.52 5.14 44.81
CA LEU A 87 -39.27 5.88 44.81
C LEU A 87 -38.16 5.10 45.51
N LEU A 88 -38.46 4.41 46.62
CA LEU A 88 -37.49 3.60 47.35
C LEU A 88 -36.98 2.40 46.53
N LEU A 89 -37.80 1.85 45.62
CA LEU A 89 -37.43 0.74 44.73
C LEU A 89 -36.70 1.21 43.48
N LEU A 90 -37.12 2.33 42.88
CA LEU A 90 -36.56 2.84 41.61
C LEU A 90 -35.30 3.69 41.80
N LEU A 91 -35.17 4.40 42.93
CA LEU A 91 -34.01 5.24 43.20
C LEU A 91 -32.69 4.46 43.22
N PRO A 92 -32.57 3.28 43.88
CA PRO A 92 -31.36 2.47 43.83
C PRO A 92 -30.97 2.05 42.41
N LEU A 93 -31.97 1.74 41.57
CA LEU A 93 -31.77 1.36 40.18
C LEU A 93 -31.22 2.55 39.37
N LEU A 94 -31.82 3.74 39.52
CA LEU A 94 -31.33 4.96 38.85
C LEU A 94 -29.94 5.36 39.32
N LEU A 95 -29.66 5.26 40.63
CA LEU A 95 -28.35 5.50 41.22
C LEU A 95 -27.29 4.51 40.72
N LEU A 96 -27.67 3.31 40.29
CA LEU A 96 -26.76 2.34 39.69
C LEU A 96 -26.53 2.61 38.20
N LEU A 97 -27.56 3.00 37.46
CA LEU A 97 -27.49 3.22 36.00
C LEU A 97 -26.76 4.52 35.64
N LEU A 98 -26.93 5.59 36.43
CA LEU A 98 -26.34 6.89 36.14
C LEU A 98 -24.78 6.88 36.13
N PRO A 99 -24.08 6.30 37.13
CA PRO A 99 -22.63 6.17 37.09
C PRO A 99 -22.15 5.33 35.91
N LEU A 100 -22.91 4.30 35.52
CA LEU A 100 -22.58 3.46 34.37
C LEU A 100 -22.65 4.28 33.07
N LEU A 101 -23.70 5.09 32.88
CA LEU A 101 -23.82 6.01 31.75
C LEU A 101 -22.67 7.03 31.74
N LEU A 102 -22.36 7.61 32.90
CA LEU A 102 -21.26 8.57 33.07
C LEU A 102 -19.91 7.95 32.73
N LEU A 103 -19.71 6.65 32.99
CA LEU A 103 -18.46 5.93 32.68
C LEU A 103 -18.39 5.51 31.20
N LEU A 104 -19.51 5.12 30.60
CA LEU A 104 -19.54 4.71 29.19
C LEU A 104 -19.26 5.86 28.23
N LEU A 105 -19.70 7.08 28.54
CA LEU A 105 -19.49 8.24 27.67
C LEU A 105 -18.01 8.59 27.42
N PRO A 106 -17.15 8.79 28.44
CA PRO A 106 -15.72 9.04 28.23
C PRO A 106 -15.00 7.84 27.61
N LEU A 107 -15.42 6.61 27.91
CA LEU A 107 -14.89 5.41 27.28
C LEU A 107 -15.19 5.41 25.76
N LEU A 108 -16.42 5.74 25.37
CA LEU A 108 -16.82 5.86 23.97
C LEU A 108 -16.01 6.95 23.27
N LEU A 109 -15.84 8.12 23.89
CA LEU A 109 -15.03 9.21 23.36
C LEU A 109 -13.57 8.76 23.13
N LEU A 110 -12.98 8.07 24.10
CA LEU A 110 -11.61 7.55 24.00
C LEU A 110 -11.48 6.56 22.84
N LEU A 111 -12.45 5.64 22.67
CA LEU A 111 -12.43 4.67 21.58
C LEU A 111 -12.63 5.32 20.21
N LEU A 112 -13.48 6.34 20.11
CA LEU A 112 -13.62 7.13 18.89
C LEU A 112 -12.33 7.88 18.53
N LEU A 113 -11.63 8.44 19.53
CA LEU A 113 -10.32 9.05 19.33
C LEU A 113 -9.28 8.03 18.84
N LEU A 114 -9.26 6.84 19.45
CA LEU A 114 -8.39 5.75 19.03
C LEU A 114 -8.70 5.31 17.60
N LEU A 115 -9.98 5.23 17.23
CA LEU A 115 -10.43 4.89 15.88
C LEU A 115 -9.94 5.92 14.86
N LEU A 116 -10.07 7.21 15.19
CA LEU A 116 -9.57 8.29 14.35
C LEU A 116 -8.04 8.23 14.18
N LEU A 117 -7.31 8.00 15.27
CA LEU A 117 -5.85 7.85 15.23
C LEU A 117 -5.44 6.68 14.35
N LEU A 118 -6.13 5.55 14.47
CA LEU A 118 -5.86 4.35 13.68
C LEU A 118 -6.14 4.58 12.19
N LEU A 119 -7.23 5.28 11.87
CA LEU A 119 -7.58 5.67 10.51
C LEU A 119 -6.50 6.59 9.92
N LEU A 120 -6.01 7.57 10.69
CA LEU A 120 -4.93 8.45 10.26
C LEU A 120 -3.63 7.67 10.02
N LEU A 121 -3.31 6.71 10.90
CA LEU A 121 -2.15 5.84 10.73
C LEU A 121 -2.26 4.99 9.45
N LEU A 122 -3.44 4.44 9.18
CA LEU A 122 -3.71 3.69 7.94
C LEU A 122 -3.52 4.57 6.70
N LEU A 123 -4.06 5.79 6.72
CA LEU A 123 -3.89 6.76 5.63
C LEU A 123 -2.41 7.10 5.41
N LEU A 124 -1.68 7.37 6.48
CA LEU A 124 -0.25 7.68 6.41
C LEU A 124 0.55 6.51 5.83
N LEU A 125 0.27 5.28 6.28
CA LEU A 125 0.90 4.07 5.77
C LEU A 125 0.61 3.89 4.27
N LEU A 126 -0.62 4.11 3.85
CA LEU A 126 -1.02 4.02 2.44
C LEU A 126 -0.33 5.10 1.59
N LEU A 127 -0.22 6.33 2.09
CA LEU A 127 0.51 7.40 1.42
C LEU A 127 2.00 7.07 1.29
N LEU A 128 2.63 6.54 2.35
CA LEU A 128 4.02 6.10 2.33
C LEU A 128 4.25 4.99 1.31
N LEU A 129 3.35 3.98 1.28
CA LEU A 129 3.39 2.90 0.30
C LEU A 129 3.28 3.45 -1.13
N LEU A 130 2.36 4.39 -1.37
CA LEU A 130 2.19 5.02 -2.67
C LEU A 130 3.45 5.79 -3.10
N LEU A 131 4.03 6.58 -2.21
CA LEU A 131 5.26 7.33 -2.47
C LEU A 131 6.43 6.39 -2.79
N LEU A 132 6.56 5.30 -2.03
CA LEU A 132 7.60 4.29 -2.23
C LEU A 132 7.43 3.58 -3.58
N LEU A 133 6.19 3.24 -3.95
CA LEU A 133 5.85 2.67 -5.24
C LEU A 133 6.18 3.64 -6.39
N LEU A 134 5.84 4.92 -6.24
CA LEU A 134 6.13 5.96 -7.23
C LEU A 134 7.64 6.13 -7.43
N LEU A 135 8.41 6.18 -6.34
CA LEU A 135 9.87 6.28 -6.39
C LEU A 135 10.48 5.08 -7.11
N LEU A 136 10.00 3.87 -6.80
CA LEU A 136 10.48 2.64 -7.43
C LEU A 136 10.09 2.60 -8.92
N LEU A 137 8.90 3.05 -9.28
CA LEU A 137 8.46 3.16 -10.67
C LEU A 137 9.34 4.15 -11.46
N LEU A 138 9.68 5.28 -10.85
CA LEU A 138 10.59 6.27 -11.46
C LEU A 138 11.99 5.65 -11.70
N LEU A 139 12.51 4.91 -10.72
CA LEU A 139 13.78 4.20 -10.85
C LEU A 139 13.71 3.16 -11.97
N LEU A 140 12.62 2.39 -12.05
CA LEU A 140 12.37 1.41 -13.09
C LEU A 140 12.35 2.06 -14.47
N LEU A 141 11.66 3.20 -14.62
CA LEU A 141 11.60 3.95 -15.87
C LEU A 141 12.99 4.44 -16.30
N LEU A 142 13.79 4.95 -15.36
CA LEU A 142 15.15 5.39 -15.63
C LEU A 142 16.06 4.23 -16.07
N LEU A 143 15.95 3.07 -15.41
CA LEU A 143 16.66 1.86 -15.82
C LEU A 143 16.23 1.38 -17.21
N LEU A 144 14.94 1.44 -17.52
CA LEU A 144 14.42 1.09 -18.84
C LEU A 144 14.95 2.03 -19.93
N LEU A 145 14.97 3.34 -19.67
CA LEU A 145 15.55 4.33 -20.58
C LEU A 145 17.04 4.02 -20.84
N LEU A 146 17.79 3.69 -19.78
CA LEU A 146 19.20 3.33 -19.89
C LEU A 146 19.39 2.03 -20.69
N LEU A 147 18.53 1.03 -20.49
CA LEU A 147 18.51 -0.20 -21.31
C LEU A 147 18.29 0.12 -22.79
N LEU A 148 17.31 0.96 -23.10
CA LEU A 148 16.99 1.37 -24.46
C LEU A 148 18.17 2.08 -25.13
N LEU A 149 18.82 2.99 -24.39
CA LEU A 149 20.01 3.69 -24.86
C LEU A 149 21.15 2.70 -25.18
N LEU A 150 21.42 1.75 -24.27
CA LEU A 150 22.44 0.72 -24.47
C LEU A 150 22.12 -0.15 -25.68
N LEU A 151 20.85 -0.50 -25.90
CA LEU A 151 20.41 -1.28 -27.05
C LEU A 151 20.56 -0.50 -28.36
N LEU A 152 20.21 0.79 -28.36
CA LEU A 152 20.42 1.67 -29.52
C LEU A 152 21.91 1.77 -29.88
N LEU A 153 22.78 1.93 -28.88
CA LEU A 153 24.22 1.94 -29.09
C LEU A 153 24.71 0.61 -29.70
N LEU A 154 24.15 -0.52 -29.27
CA LEU A 154 24.52 -1.85 -29.78
C LEU A 154 24.10 -1.98 -31.24
N LEU A 155 22.88 -1.55 -31.57
CA LEU A 155 22.39 -1.54 -32.95
C LEU A 155 23.26 -0.66 -33.85
N LEU A 156 23.66 0.52 -33.37
CA LEU A 156 24.53 1.43 -34.12
C LEU A 156 25.91 0.82 -34.35
N GLN A 157 26.50 0.16 -33.35
CA GLN A 157 27.76 -0.57 -33.52
C GLN A 157 27.63 -1.72 -34.52
N LEU A 158 26.51 -2.47 -34.49
CA LEU A 158 26.24 -3.53 -35.45
C LEU A 158 26.10 -3.00 -36.89
N LEU A 159 25.45 -1.85 -37.06
CA LEU A 159 25.34 -1.19 -38.36
C LEU A 159 26.71 -0.76 -38.90
N LEU A 160 27.55 -0.16 -38.05
CA LEU A 160 28.92 0.21 -38.42
C LEU A 160 29.76 -1.01 -38.81
N LEU A 161 29.57 -2.13 -38.12
CA LEU A 161 30.21 -3.40 -38.45
C LEU A 161 29.80 -3.93 -39.81
N LEU A 162 28.51 -3.92 -40.09
CA LEU A 162 27.97 -4.35 -41.37
C LEU A 162 28.52 -3.48 -42.50
N LEU A 163 28.57 -2.16 -42.30
CA LEU A 163 29.14 -1.24 -43.27
C LEU A 163 30.62 -1.54 -43.55
N LEU A 164 31.41 -1.76 -42.49
CA LEU A 164 32.82 -2.11 -42.61
C LEU A 164 33.02 -3.44 -43.36
N LEU A 165 32.18 -4.43 -43.09
CA LEU A 165 32.20 -5.71 -43.80
C LEU A 165 31.91 -5.54 -45.30
N LEU A 166 30.89 -4.74 -45.64
CA LEU A 166 30.54 -4.47 -47.05
C LEU A 166 31.67 -3.78 -47.80
N LEU A 167 32.34 -2.80 -47.17
CA LEU A 167 33.50 -2.12 -47.76
C LEU A 167 34.67 -3.08 -48.00
N LEU A 168 34.94 -3.99 -47.05
CA LEU A 168 35.98 -5.01 -47.21
C LEU A 168 35.66 -5.98 -48.37
N LEU A 169 34.40 -6.42 -48.49
CA LEU A 169 33.97 -7.29 -49.58
C LEU A 169 34.08 -6.60 -50.95
N GLN A 170 33.67 -5.34 -51.05
CA GLN A 170 33.83 -4.55 -52.28
C GLN A 170 35.29 -4.40 -52.66
N HIS A 171 36.15 -4.08 -51.70
CA HIS A 171 37.58 -3.94 -51.94
C HIS A 171 38.18 -5.27 -52.43
N HIS A 172 37.83 -6.39 -51.80
CA HIS A 172 38.31 -7.71 -52.20
C HIS A 172 37.83 -8.10 -53.60
N HIS A 173 36.56 -7.84 -53.93
CA HIS A 173 36.02 -8.11 -55.26
C HIS A 173 36.71 -7.28 -56.34
N HIS A 174 36.97 -5.99 -56.07
CA HIS A 174 37.69 -5.12 -56.98
C HIS A 174 39.13 -5.62 -57.22
N HIS A 175 39.80 -6.05 -56.15
CA HIS A 175 41.16 -6.57 -56.25
C HIS A 175 41.23 -7.88 -57.06
N HIS A 176 40.25 -8.77 -56.90
CA HIS A 176 40.14 -9.99 -57.68
C HIS A 176 39.84 -9.72 -59.16
N HIS A 177 38.94 -8.79 -59.46
CA HIS A 177 38.66 -8.42 -60.85
C HIS A 177 39.88 -7.88 -61.58
N HIS A 178 40.67 -7.02 -60.93
CA HIS A 178 41.91 -6.52 -61.51
C HIS A 178 42.91 -7.63 -61.79
N HIS A 179 43.03 -8.60 -60.89
CA HIS A 179 43.98 -9.69 -61.07
C HIS A 179 43.59 -10.68 -62.17
N HIS A 180 42.28 -10.86 -62.41
CA HIS A 180 41.75 -11.70 -63.48
C HIS A 180 41.82 -11.03 -64.85
N HIS A 181 41.77 -9.69 -64.90
CA HIS A 181 41.83 -8.94 -66.16
C HIS A 181 43.28 -8.69 -66.64
N SER A 182 44.27 -8.90 -65.76
CA SER A 182 45.69 -8.75 -66.06
C SER A 182 46.37 -10.05 -66.52
N GLN A 183 45.60 -11.10 -66.80
CA GLN A 183 46.05 -12.34 -67.44
C GLN A 183 45.46 -12.40 -68.85
#